data_AF-D8IZI1-F1
#
_entry.id   AF-D8IZI1-F1
#
_cell.length_a   1.000
_cell.length_b   1.000
_cell.length_c   1.000
_cell.angle_alpha   90.00
_cell.angle_beta   90.00
_cell.angle_gamma   90.00
#
_symmetry.space_group_name_H-M   'P 1'
#
loop_
_entity.id
_entity.type
_entity.pdbx_description
1 polymer ?
#
loop_
_entity_poly.entity_id
_entity_poly.type
_entity_poly.pdbx_seq_one_letter_code
_entity_poly.pdbx_strand_id
1 'polypeptide(L)'
;MQVKVDDVGLTVILLTAAEAGWGKGKVPQLMAQIVDIGGIDKNARARAYRLVRDAIVELPLTIWAQDKLNARRELLDELNRQVTALQAGMSNFPTPEELREDAWRQELDTLYRAAGDAPARTPSRKR
;
A
#
# COMPACT_ATOMS: atom_id res chain seq x y z
N MET A 1 -14.63 5.81 1.91
CA MET A 1 -13.92 4.60 2.35
C MET A 1 -13.64 4.72 3.83
N GLN A 2 -14.17 3.84 4.68
CA GLN A 2 -13.80 3.80 6.10
C GLN A 2 -12.82 2.65 6.31
N VAL A 3 -11.59 2.98 6.67
CA VAL A 3 -10.59 2.02 7.15
C VAL A 3 -11.03 1.62 8.56
N LYS A 4 -11.15 0.32 8.82
CA LYS A 4 -11.68 -0.20 10.10
C LYS A 4 -10.62 -0.23 11.20
N VAL A 5 -9.36 -0.01 10.83
CA VAL A 5 -8.20 -0.35 11.63
C VAL A 5 -7.22 0.81 11.57
N ASP A 6 -6.57 1.08 12.70
CA ASP A 6 -5.46 2.01 12.80
C ASP A 6 -4.17 1.39 12.24
N ASP A 7 -3.10 2.19 12.13
CA ASP A 7 -1.83 1.77 11.55
C ASP A 7 -1.22 0.54 12.24
N VAL A 8 -1.39 0.46 13.57
CA VAL A 8 -0.92 -0.67 14.38
C VAL A 8 -1.71 -1.93 14.05
N GLY A 9 -3.04 -1.87 14.06
CA GLY A 9 -3.86 -3.02 13.73
C GLY A 9 -3.69 -3.47 12.27
N LEU A 10 -3.47 -2.55 11.33
CA LEU A 10 -3.16 -2.89 9.94
C LEU A 10 -1.86 -3.72 9.88
N THR A 11 -0.83 -3.27 10.60
CA THR A 11 0.45 -3.98 10.69
C THR A 11 0.26 -5.39 11.27
N VAL A 12 -0.52 -5.52 12.35
CA VAL A 12 -0.83 -6.82 12.97
C VAL A 12 -1.55 -7.74 11.99
N ILE A 13 -2.54 -7.25 11.25
CA ILE A 13 -3.29 -8.05 10.27
C ILE A 13 -2.37 -8.56 9.15
N LEU A 14 -1.51 -7.68 8.62
CA LEU A 14 -0.59 -8.03 7.55
C LEU A 14 0.47 -9.05 8.00
N LEU A 15 1.04 -8.87 9.20
CA LEU A 15 1.97 -9.81 9.80
C LEU A 15 1.30 -11.16 10.08
N THR A 16 0.09 -11.15 10.65
CA THR A 16 -0.69 -12.37 10.89
C THR A 16 -0.97 -13.12 9.60
N ALA A 17 -1.30 -12.41 8.51
CA ALA A 17 -1.51 -13.03 7.20
C ALA A 17 -0.22 -13.64 6.63
N ALA A 18 0.93 -13.00 6.84
CA ALA A 18 2.24 -13.49 6.43
C ALA A 18 2.64 -14.75 7.22
N GLU A 19 2.52 -14.71 8.55
CA GLU A 19 2.84 -15.84 9.43
C GLU A 19 1.92 -17.04 9.20
N ALA A 20 0.62 -16.80 9.03
CA ALA A 20 -0.35 -17.85 8.73
C ALA A 20 -0.23 -18.39 7.29
N GLY A 21 0.57 -17.76 6.43
CA GLY A 21 0.74 -18.16 5.03
C GLY A 21 -0.56 -18.07 4.25
N TRP A 22 -1.25 -16.93 4.35
CA TRP A 22 -2.49 -16.72 3.60
C TRP A 22 -2.19 -16.73 2.10
N GLY A 23 -2.81 -17.68 1.40
CA GLY A 23 -2.67 -17.86 -0.05
C GLY A 23 -3.97 -17.60 -0.80
N LYS A 24 -4.19 -18.39 -1.86
CA LYS A 24 -5.36 -18.24 -2.73
C LYS A 24 -6.69 -18.24 -1.96
N GLY A 25 -7.54 -17.26 -2.25
CA GLY A 25 -8.90 -17.15 -1.68
C GLY A 25 -8.99 -16.46 -0.32
N LYS A 26 -7.87 -16.06 0.30
CA LYS A 26 -7.87 -15.27 1.56
C LYS A 26 -7.95 -13.76 1.35
N VAL A 27 -7.82 -13.29 0.11
CA VAL A 27 -7.91 -11.88 -0.24
C VAL A 27 -9.22 -11.21 0.24
N PRO A 28 -10.42 -11.77 0.02
CA PRO A 28 -11.65 -11.14 0.51
C PRO A 28 -11.71 -11.04 2.03
N GLN A 29 -11.18 -12.04 2.74
CA GLN A 29 -11.10 -12.05 4.20
C GLN A 29 -10.14 -10.98 4.71
N LEU A 30 -8.97 -10.86 4.09
CA LEU A 30 -7.99 -9.81 4.39
C LEU A 30 -8.57 -8.41 4.18
N MET A 31 -9.20 -8.19 3.04
CA MET A 31 -9.80 -6.89 2.73
C MET A 31 -10.94 -6.54 3.69
N ALA A 32 -11.77 -7.51 4.07
CA ALA A 32 -12.87 -7.29 5.02
C ALA A 32 -12.40 -6.90 6.42
N GLN A 33 -11.19 -7.35 6.82
CA GLN A 33 -10.57 -6.96 8.08
C GLN A 33 -9.99 -5.54 8.03
N ILE A 34 -9.52 -5.08 6.86
CA ILE A 34 -8.83 -3.79 6.70
C ILE A 34 -9.80 -2.65 6.38
N VAL A 35 -10.72 -2.86 5.44
CA VAL A 35 -11.59 -1.82 4.88
C VAL A 35 -13.03 -2.31 4.79
N ASP A 36 -13.98 -1.43 5.14
CA ASP A 36 -15.36 -1.68 4.76
C ASP A 36 -15.57 -1.39 3.27
N ILE A 37 -15.79 -2.43 2.46
CA ILE A 37 -15.97 -2.30 1.01
C ILE A 37 -17.43 -2.03 0.61
N GLY A 38 -18.36 -1.99 1.56
CA GLY A 38 -19.78 -1.71 1.34
C GLY A 38 -20.02 -0.28 0.82
N GLY A 39 -20.71 -0.16 -0.31
CA GLY A 39 -21.10 1.15 -0.89
C GLY A 39 -19.95 1.99 -1.45
N ILE A 40 -18.72 1.45 -1.55
CA ILE A 40 -17.57 2.18 -2.09
C ILE A 40 -17.56 2.15 -3.62
N ASP A 41 -17.16 3.26 -4.23
CA ASP A 41 -16.94 3.36 -5.67
C ASP A 41 -15.84 2.40 -6.18
N LYS A 42 -15.91 2.04 -7.45
CA LYS A 42 -15.00 1.06 -8.06
C LYS A 42 -13.53 1.50 -7.98
N ASN A 43 -13.25 2.80 -8.06
CA ASN A 43 -11.90 3.37 -8.06
C ASN A 43 -11.28 3.30 -6.65
N ALA A 44 -12.01 3.76 -5.62
CA ALA A 44 -11.56 3.62 -4.23
C ALA A 44 -11.39 2.16 -3.83
N ARG A 45 -12.24 1.25 -4.32
CA ARG A 45 -12.04 -0.19 -4.12
C ARG A 45 -10.74 -0.66 -4.77
N ALA A 46 -10.47 -0.32 -6.03
CA ALA A 46 -9.23 -0.69 -6.71
C ALA A 46 -7.98 -0.11 -6.03
N ARG A 47 -8.05 1.14 -5.55
CA ARG A 47 -6.99 1.77 -4.75
C ARG A 47 -6.72 1.00 -3.47
N ALA A 48 -7.75 0.59 -2.73
CA ALA A 48 -7.59 -0.20 -1.51
C ALA A 48 -6.89 -1.54 -1.78
N TYR A 49 -7.30 -2.27 -2.84
CA TYR A 49 -6.63 -3.51 -3.23
C TYR A 49 -5.16 -3.29 -3.62
N ARG A 50 -4.85 -2.19 -4.32
CA ARG A 50 -3.48 -1.82 -4.70
C ARG A 50 -2.62 -1.53 -3.47
N LEU A 51 -3.12 -0.73 -2.53
CA LEU A 51 -2.39 -0.38 -1.30
C LEU A 51 -2.06 -1.61 -0.46
N VAL A 52 -3.02 -2.55 -0.31
CA VAL A 52 -2.76 -3.80 0.43
C VAL A 52 -1.75 -4.68 -0.30
N ARG A 53 -1.83 -4.76 -1.63
CA ARG A 53 -0.85 -5.47 -2.45
C ARG A 53 0.56 -4.89 -2.27
N ASP A 54 0.69 -3.57 -2.34
CA ASP A 54 1.98 -2.91 -2.19
C ASP A 54 2.54 -3.11 -0.78
N ALA A 55 1.70 -3.01 0.27
CA ALA A 55 2.11 -3.31 1.63
C ALA A 55 2.66 -4.75 1.79
N ILE A 56 2.02 -5.75 1.18
CA ILE A 56 2.49 -7.15 1.20
C ILE A 56 3.81 -7.34 0.42
N VAL A 57 4.02 -6.56 -0.65
CA VAL A 57 5.26 -6.56 -1.42
C VAL A 57 6.42 -6.01 -0.58
N GLU A 58 6.18 -4.91 0.13
CA GLU A 58 7.17 -4.24 0.99
C GLU A 58 7.52 -5.03 2.25
N LEU A 59 6.70 -6.01 2.67
CA LEU A 59 7.04 -6.87 3.80
C LEU A 59 8.33 -7.67 3.52
N PRO A 60 9.31 -7.65 4.46
CA PRO A 60 10.53 -8.44 4.34
C PRO A 60 10.24 -9.92 4.11
N LEU A 61 10.95 -10.53 3.15
CA LEU A 61 10.83 -11.96 2.87
C LEU A 61 11.20 -12.85 4.06
N THR A 62 11.98 -12.34 5.01
CA THR A 62 12.37 -13.04 6.23
C THR A 62 11.20 -13.34 7.17
N ILE A 63 10.09 -12.59 7.07
CA ILE A 63 8.88 -12.82 7.86
C ILE A 63 8.05 -13.98 7.29
N TRP A 64 8.24 -14.29 6.01
CA TRP A 64 7.57 -15.40 5.35
C TRP A 64 8.36 -16.68 5.58
N ALA A 65 7.74 -17.66 6.24
CA ALA A 65 8.31 -18.99 6.31
C ALA A 65 8.53 -19.55 4.89
N GLN A 66 9.63 -20.28 4.68
CA GLN A 66 10.06 -20.74 3.35
C GLN A 66 8.99 -21.60 2.65
N ASP A 67 8.24 -22.40 3.41
CA ASP A 67 7.13 -23.21 2.92
C ASP A 67 5.88 -22.38 2.54
N LYS A 68 5.81 -21.10 2.97
CA LYS A 68 4.70 -20.17 2.71
C LYS A 68 4.98 -19.18 1.58
N LEU A 69 6.17 -19.21 0.97
CA LEU A 69 6.50 -18.33 -0.15
C LEU A 69 5.58 -18.54 -1.36
N ASN A 70 5.11 -19.78 -1.59
CA ASN A 70 4.13 -20.03 -2.64
C ASN A 70 2.76 -19.39 -2.30
N ALA A 71 2.34 -19.45 -1.03
CA ALA A 71 1.11 -18.80 -0.58
C ALA A 71 1.19 -17.28 -0.74
N ARG A 72 2.33 -16.66 -0.40
CA ARG A 72 2.59 -15.24 -0.69
C ARG A 72 2.36 -14.90 -2.15
N ARG A 73 2.93 -15.70 -3.06
CA ARG A 73 2.80 -15.50 -4.51
C ARG A 73 1.34 -15.58 -4.94
N GLU A 74 0.62 -16.61 -4.48
CA GLU A 74 -0.81 -16.77 -4.79
C GLU A 74 -1.67 -15.61 -4.28
N LEU A 75 -1.35 -15.09 -3.08
CA LEU A 75 -2.02 -13.94 -2.50
C LEU A 75 -1.80 -12.68 -3.35
N LEU A 76 -0.55 -12.43 -3.76
CA LEU A 76 -0.20 -11.30 -4.62
C LEU A 76 -0.85 -11.42 -6.01
N ASP A 77 -0.86 -12.62 -6.59
CA ASP A 77 -1.49 -12.88 -7.89
C ASP A 77 -3.00 -12.63 -7.83
N GLU A 78 -3.66 -13.06 -6.76
CA GLU A 78 -5.10 -12.83 -6.57
C GLU A 78 -5.40 -11.34 -6.34
N LEU A 79 -4.61 -10.63 -5.53
CA LEU A 79 -4.75 -9.18 -5.36
C LEU A 79 -4.59 -8.45 -6.70
N ASN A 80 -3.61 -8.84 -7.51
CA ASN A 80 -3.39 -8.25 -8.82
C ASN A 80 -4.55 -8.52 -9.80
N ARG A 81 -5.15 -9.71 -9.73
CA ARG A 81 -6.38 -10.04 -10.49
C ARG A 81 -7.55 -9.15 -10.07
N GLN A 82 -7.75 -8.93 -8.77
CA GLN A 82 -8.83 -8.05 -8.29
C GLN A 82 -8.61 -6.59 -8.74
N VAL A 83 -7.38 -6.09 -8.64
CA VAL A 83 -7.01 -4.76 -9.16
C VAL A 83 -7.32 -4.65 -10.66
N THR A 84 -6.87 -5.63 -11.44
CA THR A 84 -7.08 -5.66 -12.90
C THR A 84 -8.57 -5.76 -13.25
N ALA A 85 -9.34 -6.63 -12.58
CA ALA A 85 -10.77 -6.79 -12.83
C ALA A 85 -11.55 -5.49 -12.51
N LEU A 86 -11.14 -4.77 -11.46
CA LEU A 86 -11.75 -3.49 -11.13
C LEU A 86 -11.38 -2.44 -12.18
N GLN A 87 -10.14 -2.41 -12.65
CA GLN A 87 -9.63 -1.46 -13.65
C GLN A 87 -10.05 -1.74 -15.10
N ALA A 88 -10.35 -2.99 -15.46
CA ALA A 88 -10.70 -3.40 -16.83
C ALA A 88 -11.99 -2.74 -17.37
N GLY A 89 -12.69 -1.94 -16.56
CA GLY A 89 -13.81 -1.09 -16.98
C GLY A 89 -13.66 0.37 -16.58
N MET A 90 -12.45 0.82 -16.24
CA MET A 90 -12.13 2.22 -15.96
C MET A 90 -11.42 2.81 -17.17
N SER A 91 -11.77 4.04 -17.53
CA SER A 91 -11.01 4.81 -18.52
C SER A 91 -9.58 5.01 -18.02
N ASN A 92 -8.56 4.77 -18.86
CA ASN A 92 -7.13 4.88 -18.52
C ASN A 92 -6.67 6.31 -18.20
N PHE A 93 -7.60 7.24 -17.95
CA PHE A 93 -7.28 8.62 -17.63
C PHE A 93 -7.19 8.78 -16.11
N PRO A 94 -6.08 9.33 -15.61
CA PRO A 94 -5.94 9.62 -14.19
C PRO A 94 -7.05 10.59 -13.78
N THR A 95 -7.66 10.30 -12.65
CA THR A 95 -8.66 11.20 -12.08
C THR A 95 -7.99 12.51 -11.64
N PRO A 96 -8.72 13.64 -11.60
CA PRO A 96 -8.17 14.91 -11.11
C PRO A 96 -7.62 14.83 -9.67
N GLU A 97 -8.15 13.92 -8.85
CA GLU A 97 -7.63 13.65 -7.51
C GLU A 97 -6.30 12.90 -7.53
N GLU A 98 -6.14 11.89 -8.40
CA GLU A 98 -4.87 11.18 -8.57
C GLU A 98 -3.79 12.12 -9.13
N LEU A 99 -4.13 13.00 -10.07
CA LEU A 99 -3.21 14.03 -10.56
C LEU A 99 -2.75 14.99 -9.45
N ARG A 100 -3.65 15.35 -8.52
CA ARG A 100 -3.33 16.20 -7.38
C ARG A 100 -2.43 15.47 -6.38
N GLU A 101 -2.70 14.19 -6.12
CA GLU A 101 -1.87 13.38 -5.23
C GLU A 101 -0.46 13.17 -5.80
N ASP A 102 -0.35 12.91 -7.11
CA ASP A 102 0.95 12.79 -7.78
C ASP A 102 1.75 14.10 -7.75
N ALA A 103 1.08 15.24 -7.95
CA ALA A 103 1.71 16.55 -7.81
C ALA A 103 2.22 16.78 -6.38
N TRP A 104 1.44 16.42 -5.37
CA TRP A 104 1.84 16.53 -3.97
C TRP A 104 3.02 15.62 -3.62
N ARG A 105 3.03 14.38 -4.14
CA ARG A 105 4.16 13.45 -3.96
C ARG A 105 5.45 13.99 -4.58
N GLN A 106 5.38 14.61 -5.76
CA GLN A 106 6.52 15.22 -6.42
C GLN A 106 7.06 16.44 -5.66
N GLU A 107 6.15 17.26 -5.10
CA GLU A 107 6.52 18.40 -4.28
C GLU A 107 7.25 17.96 -3.00
N LEU A 108 6.75 16.93 -2.33
CA LEU A 108 7.41 16.34 -1.16
C LEU A 108 8.80 15.79 -1.49
N ASP A 109 8.94 15.01 -2.57
CA ASP A 109 10.24 14.47 -3.00
C ASP A 109 11.25 15.60 -3.29
N THR A 110 10.79 16.70 -3.88
CA THR A 110 11.61 17.89 -4.12
C THR A 110 12.06 18.55 -2.81
N LEU A 111 11.15 18.70 -1.84
CA LEU A 111 11.47 19.25 -0.53
C LEU A 111 12.45 18.37 0.26
N TYR A 112 12.29 17.05 0.20
CA TYR A 112 13.21 16.10 0.86
C TYR A 112 14.61 16.13 0.23
N ARG A 113 14.71 16.21 -1.11
CA ARG A 113 16.01 16.37 -1.77
C ARG A 113 16.68 17.70 -1.43
N ALA A 114 15.92 18.80 -1.41
CA ALA A 114 16.45 20.12 -1.06
C ALA A 114 16.92 20.19 0.41
N ALA A 115 16.26 19.47 1.31
CA ALA A 115 16.65 19.39 2.73
C ALA A 115 17.91 18.51 2.95
N GLY A 116 18.10 17.47 2.12
CA GLY A 116 19.29 16.62 2.16
C GLY A 116 20.57 17.28 1.64
N ASP A 117 20.45 18.37 0.88
CA ASP A 117 21.56 19.08 0.22
C ASP A 117 21.97 20.39 0.94
N ALA A 118 21.47 20.64 2.15
CA ALA A 118 21.82 21.82 2.93
C ALA A 118 23.22 21.67 3.55
N PRO A 119 24.22 22.49 3.18
CA PRO A 119 25.53 22.43 3.81
C PRO A 119 25.43 22.81 5.29
N ALA A 120 26.05 22.00 6.14
CA ALA A 120 26.13 22.20 7.58
C ALA A 120 26.49 23.66 7.90
N ARG A 121 25.53 24.40 8.47
CA ARG A 121 25.76 25.78 8.92
C ARG A 121 26.76 25.76 10.08
N THR A 122 28.01 26.09 9.78
CA THR A 122 29.07 26.29 10.78
C THR A 122 28.65 27.42 11.73
N PRO A 123 28.59 27.20 13.05
CA PRO A 123 28.25 28.26 13.99
C PRO A 123 29.42 29.24 14.08
N SER A 124 29.20 30.47 13.59
CA SER A 124 30.16 31.57 13.75
C SER A 124 30.25 31.97 15.23
N ARG A 125 31.34 31.53 15.87
CA ARG A 125 31.73 31.92 17.23
C ARG A 125 32.23 33.37 17.21
N LYS A 126 31.39 34.32 17.65
CA LYS A 126 31.84 35.70 17.93
C LYS A 126 32.69 35.70 19.20
N ARG A 127 33.90 36.27 19.11
CA ARG A 127 34.70 36.77 20.23
C ARG A 127 34.50 38.28 20.33
#